data_AF-A0A5E4PFJ9-F1
#
_entry.id   AF-A0A5E4PFJ9-F1
#
_cell.length_a   1.000
_cell.length_b   1.000
_cell.length_c   1.000
_cell.angle_alpha   90.00
_cell.angle_beta   90.00
_cell.angle_gamma   90.00
#
_symmetry.space_group_name_H-M   'P 1'
#
loop_
_entity.id
_entity.type
_entity.pdbx_description
1 polymer ?
#
loop_
_entity_poly.entity_id
_entity_poly.type
_entity_poly.pdbx_seq_one_letter_code
_entity_poly.pdbx_strand_id
1 'polypeptide(L)'
;MANSRPTVTVEFKPEFMERVEKIKNGSVTKEDIIKRSTDCESAYLNALAYNMLFYNDKDKGSAHQDQINYGDIQVCKRKGM
;
A
#
# COMPACT_ATOMS: atom_id res chain seq x y z
N MET A 1 38.61 8.09 -7.85
CA MET A 1 37.62 8.70 -6.93
C MET A 1 36.24 8.30 -7.40
N ALA A 2 35.57 7.39 -6.69
CA ALA A 2 34.19 7.02 -7.00
C ALA A 2 33.26 8.05 -6.37
N ASN A 3 32.59 8.85 -7.20
CA ASN A 3 31.46 9.68 -6.76
C ASN A 3 30.26 8.77 -6.56
N SER A 4 30.19 8.09 -5.41
CA SER A 4 29.01 7.36 -4.97
C SER A 4 27.91 8.38 -4.71
N ARG A 5 26.85 8.38 -5.52
CA ARG A 5 25.60 9.06 -5.17
C ARG A 5 25.18 8.56 -3.77
N PRO A 6 24.83 9.43 -2.82
CA PRO A 6 24.41 8.99 -1.51
C PRO A 6 23.21 8.06 -1.67
N THR A 7 23.38 6.80 -1.28
CA THR A 7 22.26 5.86 -1.13
C THR A 7 21.46 6.32 0.08
N VAL A 8 20.35 7.01 -0.14
CA VAL A 8 19.42 7.35 0.93
C VAL A 8 18.68 6.08 1.32
N THR A 9 19.02 5.53 2.49
CA THR A 9 18.23 4.46 3.10
C THR A 9 16.98 5.08 3.68
N VAL A 10 15.83 4.84 3.05
CA VAL A 10 14.52 5.21 3.62
C VAL A 10 14.11 4.08 4.55
N GLU A 11 14.26 4.29 5.86
CA GLU A 11 13.75 3.37 6.87
C GLU A 11 12.27 3.68 7.13
N PHE A 12 11.41 2.71 6.86
CA PHE A 12 10.01 2.81 7.24
C PHE A 12 9.85 2.56 8.74
N LYS A 13 8.88 3.26 9.34
CA LYS A 13 8.52 3.00 10.74
C LYS A 13 8.14 1.51 10.91
N PRO A 14 8.48 0.88 12.05
CA PRO A 14 8.14 -0.53 12.31
C PRO A 14 6.65 -0.87 12.09
N GLU A 15 5.76 0.04 12.47
CA GLU A 15 4.31 -0.08 12.29
C GLU A 15 3.89 -0.21 10.82
N PHE A 16 4.62 0.46 9.91
CA PHE A 16 4.36 0.37 8.48
C PHE A 16 4.87 -0.97 7.93
N MET A 17 6.03 -1.43 8.40
CA MET A 17 6.57 -2.74 8.03
C MET A 17 5.65 -3.89 8.47
N GLU A 18 5.04 -3.79 9.66
CA GLU A 18 4.07 -4.77 10.13
C GLU A 18 2.84 -4.85 9.19
N ARG A 19 2.38 -3.72 8.66
CA ARG A 19 1.29 -3.69 7.66
C ARG A 19 1.70 -4.37 6.36
N VAL A 20 2.91 -4.09 5.88
CA VAL A 20 3.48 -4.74 4.70
C VAL A 20 3.53 -6.27 4.90
N GLU A 21 3.98 -6.75 6.06
CA GLU A 21 4.01 -8.18 6.36
C GLU A 21 2.62 -8.81 6.40
N LYS A 22 1.64 -8.15 7.04
CA LYS A 22 0.23 -8.58 7.07
C LYS A 22 -0.40 -8.66 5.69
N ILE A 23 0.00 -7.80 4.76
CA ILE A 23 -0.48 -7.86 3.37
C ILE A 23 0.22 -8.99 2.62
N LYS A 24 1.54 -9.11 2.78
CA LYS A 24 2.36 -10.14 2.12
C LYS A 24 1.93 -11.57 2.50
N ASN A 25 1.56 -11.78 3.76
CA ASN A 25 1.10 -13.10 4.24
C ASN A 25 -0.40 -13.35 4.01
N GLY A 26 -1.12 -12.40 3.42
CA GLY A 26 -2.56 -12.51 3.12
C GLY A 26 -3.51 -12.26 4.30
N SER A 27 -3.00 -11.88 5.49
CA SER A 27 -3.84 -11.53 6.65
C SER A 27 -4.68 -10.26 6.41
N VAL A 28 -4.17 -9.36 5.57
CA VAL A 28 -4.88 -8.17 5.10
C VAL A 28 -4.94 -8.22 3.58
N THR A 29 -6.13 -8.44 3.03
CA THR A 29 -6.34 -8.53 1.59
C THR A 29 -6.73 -7.18 0.98
N LYS A 30 -6.64 -7.09 -0.35
CA LYS A 30 -7.17 -5.94 -1.12
C LYS A 30 -8.65 -5.67 -0.80
N GLU A 31 -9.46 -6.72 -0.64
CA GLU A 31 -10.87 -6.55 -0.29
C GLU A 31 -11.06 -5.98 1.12
N ASP A 32 -10.27 -6.42 2.09
CA ASP A 32 -10.34 -5.90 3.46
C ASP A 32 -10.02 -4.40 3.50
N ILE A 33 -9.00 -3.98 2.74
CA ILE A 33 -8.60 -2.58 2.63
C ILE A 33 -9.72 -1.74 1.99
N ILE A 34 -10.32 -2.23 0.90
CA ILE A 34 -11.32 -1.47 0.13
C ILE A 34 -12.68 -1.42 0.84
N LYS A 35 -13.16 -2.55 1.39
CA LYS A 35 -14.55 -2.70 1.83
C LYS A 35 -14.74 -2.85 3.33
N ARG A 36 -13.77 -3.42 4.05
CA ARG A 36 -13.94 -3.85 5.45
C ARG A 36 -13.23 -2.97 6.46
N SER A 37 -12.40 -2.04 6.01
CA SER A 37 -11.72 -1.08 6.88
C SER A 37 -12.74 -0.15 7.55
N THR A 38 -12.58 0.06 8.85
CA THR A 38 -13.47 0.91 9.68
C THR A 38 -12.91 2.31 9.90
N ASP A 39 -11.62 2.50 9.64
CA ASP A 39 -10.92 3.77 9.77
C ASP A 39 -10.23 4.14 8.45
N CYS A 40 -10.39 5.39 8.05
CA CYS A 40 -9.90 5.88 6.76
C CYS A 40 -8.37 6.07 6.75
N GLU A 41 -7.78 6.54 7.84
CA GLU A 41 -6.32 6.71 7.92
C GLU A 41 -5.60 5.36 7.82
N SER A 42 -6.06 4.37 8.59
CA SER A 42 -5.55 3.01 8.55
C SER A 42 -5.77 2.33 7.19
N ALA A 43 -6.93 2.57 6.54
CA ALA A 43 -7.19 2.07 5.19
C ALA A 43 -6.21 2.65 4.17
N TYR A 44 -5.91 3.95 4.26
CA TYR A 44 -4.91 4.60 3.39
C TYR A 44 -3.50 4.07 3.61
N LEU A 45 -3.08 3.86 4.86
CA LEU A 45 -1.78 3.28 5.17
C LEU A 45 -1.65 1.84 4.66
N ASN A 46 -2.70 1.04 4.79
CA ASN A 46 -2.71 -0.31 4.23
C ASN A 46 -2.72 -0.30 2.70
N ALA A 47 -3.46 0.62 2.07
CA ALA A 47 -3.46 0.78 0.61
C ALA A 47 -2.09 1.21 0.09
N LEU A 48 -1.40 2.11 0.80
CA LEU A 48 -0.02 2.51 0.48
C LEU A 48 0.94 1.32 0.60
N ALA A 49 0.87 0.55 1.69
CA ALA A 49 1.68 -0.64 1.90
C ALA A 49 1.42 -1.71 0.82
N TYR A 50 0.15 -1.92 0.46
CA TYR A 50 -0.25 -2.83 -0.61
C TYR A 50 0.34 -2.38 -1.95
N ASN A 51 0.08 -1.12 -2.33
CA ASN A 51 0.60 -0.58 -3.58
C ASN A 51 2.11 -0.63 -3.63
N MET A 52 2.81 -0.36 -2.53
CA MET A 52 4.28 -0.44 -2.46
C MET A 52 4.80 -1.85 -2.73
N LEU A 53 4.16 -2.89 -2.18
CA LEU A 53 4.53 -4.29 -2.46
C LEU A 53 4.40 -4.64 -3.95
N PHE A 54 3.35 -4.15 -4.60
CA PHE A 54 3.02 -4.48 -5.99
C PHE A 54 3.44 -3.38 -7.00
N TYR A 55 4.17 -2.35 -6.55
CA TYR A 55 4.64 -1.24 -7.40
C TYR A 55 5.79 -1.65 -8.33
N ASN A 56 6.51 -2.73 -8.01
CA ASN A 56 7.74 -3.12 -8.68
C ASN A 56 7.65 -4.37 -9.56
N ASP A 57 6.46 -4.94 -9.77
CA ASP A 57 6.25 -6.00 -10.77
C ASP A 57 6.22 -5.39 -12.21
N LYS A 58 7.30 -4.70 -12.60
CA LYS A 58 7.48 -4.17 -13.96
C LYS A 58 7.66 -5.28 -15.00
N ASP A 59 8.01 -6.49 -14.57
CA ASP A 59 8.23 -7.64 -15.46
C ASP A 59 6.93 -8.34 -15.92
N LYS A 60 5.76 -7.98 -15.38
CA LYS A 60 4.52 -8.76 -15.61
C LYS A 60 3.41 -8.08 -16.39
N GLY A 61 3.58 -6.83 -16.85
CA GLY A 61 2.57 -6.12 -17.68
C GLY A 61 1.17 -5.96 -17.04
N SER A 62 0.99 -6.35 -15.78
CA SER A 62 -0.30 -6.45 -15.06
C SER A 62 -0.38 -5.51 -13.85
N ALA A 63 0.72 -4.81 -13.53
CA ALA A 63 0.88 -3.99 -12.32
C ALA A 63 -0.15 -2.86 -12.12
N HIS A 64 -0.87 -2.44 -13.15
CA HIS A 64 -1.90 -1.41 -13.02
C HIS A 64 -3.27 -1.92 -12.57
N GLN A 65 -3.60 -3.19 -12.78
CA GLN A 65 -4.92 -3.73 -12.40
C GLN A 65 -4.97 -4.17 -10.93
N ASP A 66 -3.82 -4.58 -10.38
CA ASP A 66 -3.76 -5.07 -9.00
C ASP A 66 -3.62 -3.94 -7.98
N GLN A 67 -3.21 -2.73 -8.39
CA GLN A 67 -3.17 -1.57 -7.49
C GLN A 67 -4.54 -1.21 -6.91
N ILE A 68 -4.51 -0.69 -5.69
CA ILE A 68 -5.67 -0.09 -5.02
C ILE A 68 -5.73 1.37 -5.42
N ASN A 69 -6.81 1.76 -6.09
CA ASN A 69 -7.15 3.17 -6.23
C ASN A 69 -7.70 3.67 -4.89
N TYR A 70 -7.12 4.74 -4.36
CA TYR A 70 -7.57 5.37 -3.13
C TYR A 70 -9.03 5.81 -3.19
N GLY A 71 -9.52 6.13 -4.39
CA GLY A 71 -10.93 6.43 -4.65
C GLY A 71 -11.86 5.25 -4.45
N ASP A 72 -11.38 4.00 -4.38
CA ASP A 72 -12.22 2.81 -4.18
C ASP A 72 -12.48 2.50 -2.71
N ILE A 73 -11.65 3.02 -1.80
CA ILE A 73 -11.71 2.76 -0.35
C ILE A 73 -13.02 3.31 0.22
N GLN A 74 -13.95 2.42 0.56
CA GLN A 74 -15.33 2.78 0.88
C GLN A 74 -15.45 3.62 2.15
N VAL A 75 -14.66 3.32 3.18
CA VAL A 75 -14.66 4.10 4.43
C VAL A 75 -14.20 5.55 4.23
N CYS A 76 -13.39 5.80 3.19
CA CYS A 76 -12.92 7.13 2.84
C CYS A 76 -13.83 7.87 1.85
N LYS A 77 -14.75 7.16 1.18
CA LYS A 77 -15.80 7.78 0.37
C LYS A 77 -16.73 8.52 1.33
N ARG A 78 -16.64 9.85 1.36
CA ARG A 78 -17.60 10.68 2.10
C ARG A 78 -19.01 10.31 1.65
N LYS A 79 -19.88 9.90 2.59
CA LYS A 79 -21.31 9.75 2.33
C LYS A 79 -21.89 11.15 2.06
N GLY A 80 -22.03 11.50 0.78
CA GLY A 80 -22.86 12.62 0.31
C GLY A 80 -22.39 14.03 0.69
N MET A 81 -21.89 14.76 -0.30
CA MET A 81 -22.50 16.05 -0.62
C MET A 81 -23.18 15.89 -1.98
#